data_AF-A0A378R1S7-F1
#
_entry.id   AF-A0A378R1S7-F1
#
_cell.length_a   1.000
_cell.length_b   1.000
_cell.length_c   1.000
_cell.angle_alpha   90.00
_cell.angle_beta   90.00
_cell.angle_gamma   90.00
#
_symmetry.space_group_name_H-M   'P 1'
#
loop_
_entity.id
_entity.type
_entity.pdbx_description
1 polymer ?
#
loop_
_entity_poly.entity_id
_entity_poly.type
_entity_poly.pdbx_seq_one_letter_code
_entity_poly.pdbx_strand_id
1 'polypeptide(L)'
;MKKQGKTSKQGNALLNDLKSHTESLLAEINIAPDLACQVANELMFQISQHWGGQLIYVIKDSKFLADKRDVEIYRAFNGHNHAELSQEYGLSLPYIYRILKRMSEIERKQNQYDLFDYE
;
A
#
# COMPACT_ATOMS: atom_id res chain seq x y z
N MET A 1 -23.91 -28.18 2.40
CA MET A 1 -22.91 -27.20 2.86
C MET A 1 -23.65 -26.01 3.46
N LYS A 2 -23.39 -25.65 4.73
CA LYS A 2 -24.05 -24.48 5.36
C LYS A 2 -23.63 -23.21 4.62
N LYS A 3 -24.59 -22.37 4.22
CA LYS A 3 -24.29 -21.06 3.60
C LYS A 3 -23.52 -20.20 4.61
N GLN A 4 -22.36 -19.68 4.20
CA GLN A 4 -21.56 -18.79 5.05
C GLN A 4 -22.36 -17.52 5.41
N GLY A 5 -22.25 -17.10 6.67
CA GLY A 5 -22.80 -15.84 7.14
C GLY A 5 -22.12 -14.63 6.48
N LYS A 6 -22.79 -13.47 6.49
CA LYS A 6 -22.30 -12.22 5.86
C LYS A 6 -20.89 -11.85 6.32
N THR A 7 -20.62 -11.90 7.62
CA THR A 7 -19.31 -11.60 8.22
C THR A 7 -18.22 -12.55 7.72
N SER A 8 -18.51 -13.85 7.62
CA SER A 8 -17.54 -14.83 7.09
C SER A 8 -17.21 -14.57 5.63
N LYS A 9 -18.18 -14.13 4.82
CA LYS A 9 -17.92 -13.74 3.43
C LYS A 9 -17.02 -12.51 3.35
N GLN A 10 -17.27 -11.50 4.18
CA GLN A 10 -16.44 -10.29 4.23
C GLN A 10 -15.02 -10.58 4.72
N GLY A 11 -14.86 -11.43 5.73
CA GLY A 11 -13.54 -11.87 6.19
C GLY A 11 -12.76 -12.62 5.10
N ASN A 12 -13.41 -13.53 4.37
CA ASN A 12 -12.77 -14.21 3.24
C ASN A 12 -12.40 -13.25 2.11
N ALA A 13 -13.26 -12.27 1.80
CA ALA A 13 -12.95 -11.25 0.81
C ALA A 13 -11.72 -10.43 1.22
N LEU A 14 -11.66 -9.97 2.47
CA LEU A 14 -10.52 -9.24 3.01
C LEU A 14 -9.21 -10.03 2.90
N LEU A 15 -9.22 -11.32 3.24
CA LEU A 15 -8.05 -12.20 3.14
C LEU A 15 -7.57 -12.38 1.69
N ASN A 16 -8.50 -12.52 0.75
CA ASN A 16 -8.18 -12.62 -0.68
C ASN A 16 -7.63 -11.30 -1.25
N ASP A 17 -8.16 -10.16 -0.81
CA ASP A 17 -7.66 -8.84 -1.19
C ASP A 17 -6.23 -8.65 -0.67
N LEU A 18 -5.97 -9.00 0.61
CA LEU A 18 -4.62 -8.99 1.21
C LEU A 18 -3.63 -9.82 0.40
N LYS A 19 -4.02 -11.04 0.01
CA LYS A 19 -3.19 -11.90 -0.84
C LYS A 19 -2.89 -11.22 -2.19
N SER A 20 -3.91 -10.76 -2.90
CA SER A 20 -3.78 -10.17 -4.24
C SER A 20 -2.93 -8.89 -4.21
N HIS A 21 -3.10 -8.04 -3.20
CA HIS A 21 -2.27 -6.86 -3.01
C HIS A 21 -0.81 -7.20 -2.71
N THR A 22 -0.57 -8.23 -1.89
CA THR A 22 0.79 -8.68 -1.58
C THR A 22 1.49 -9.21 -2.83
N GLU A 23 0.82 -10.05 -3.63
CA GLU A 23 1.36 -10.54 -4.91
C GLU A 23 1.69 -9.38 -5.85
N SER A 24 0.80 -8.39 -5.95
CA SER A 24 1.02 -7.20 -6.79
C SER A 24 2.24 -6.39 -6.32
N LEU A 25 2.35 -6.12 -5.02
CA LEU A 25 3.48 -5.38 -4.46
C LEU A 25 4.82 -6.09 -4.66
N LEU A 26 4.84 -7.42 -4.52
CA LEU A 26 6.05 -8.23 -4.74
C LEU A 26 6.41 -8.31 -6.22
N ALA A 27 5.43 -8.39 -7.12
CA ALA A 27 5.66 -8.33 -8.56
C ALA A 27 6.29 -7.00 -9.00
N GLU A 28 5.90 -5.88 -8.37
CA GLU A 28 6.44 -4.55 -8.69
C GLU A 28 7.95 -4.39 -8.40
N ILE A 29 8.48 -5.20 -7.48
CA ILE A 29 9.91 -5.28 -7.17
C ILE A 29 10.59 -6.51 -7.82
N ASN A 30 9.96 -7.08 -8.86
CA ASN A 30 10.46 -8.18 -9.69
C ASN A 30 10.70 -9.50 -8.93
N ILE A 31 9.91 -9.80 -7.89
CA ILE A 31 9.93 -11.12 -7.27
C ILE A 31 9.22 -12.14 -8.17
N ALA A 32 9.77 -13.35 -8.25
CA ALA A 32 9.21 -14.44 -9.04
C ALA A 32 7.75 -14.75 -8.63
N PRO A 33 6.82 -14.98 -9.59
CA PRO A 33 5.40 -15.18 -9.28
C PRO A 33 5.12 -16.28 -8.27
N ASP A 34 5.84 -17.41 -8.37
CA ASP A 34 5.68 -18.54 -7.45
C ASP A 34 6.05 -18.17 -6.02
N LEU A 35 7.17 -17.45 -5.84
CA LEU A 35 7.61 -16.98 -4.53
C LEU A 35 6.66 -15.90 -3.98
N ALA A 36 6.17 -15.00 -4.84
CA ALA A 36 5.20 -13.98 -4.44
C ALA A 36 3.89 -14.62 -3.95
N CYS A 37 3.38 -15.62 -4.66
CA CYS A 37 2.21 -16.39 -4.28
C CYS A 37 2.43 -17.14 -2.95
N GLN A 38 3.60 -17.75 -2.76
CA GLN A 38 3.95 -18.42 -1.51
C GLN A 38 3.93 -17.45 -0.33
N VAL A 39 4.59 -16.30 -0.45
CA VAL A 39 4.63 -15.26 0.60
C VAL A 39 3.23 -14.72 0.89
N ALA A 40 2.42 -14.47 -0.14
CA ALA A 40 1.08 -13.95 0.02
C ALA A 40 0.12 -14.97 0.69
N ASN A 41 0.24 -16.26 0.36
CA ASN A 41 -0.52 -17.32 1.04
C ASN A 41 -0.11 -17.46 2.51
N GLU A 42 1.19 -17.41 2.81
CA GLU A 42 1.69 -17.47 4.19
C GLU A 42 1.20 -16.28 5.02
N LEU A 43 1.25 -15.07 4.45
CA LEU A 43 0.71 -13.87 5.10
C LEU A 43 -0.80 -14.02 5.40
N MET A 44 -1.57 -14.47 4.42
CA MET A 44 -3.01 -14.73 4.58
C MET A 44 -3.27 -15.75 5.70
N PHE A 45 -2.49 -16.83 5.74
CA PHE A 45 -2.58 -17.85 6.77
C PHE A 45 -2.29 -17.27 8.17
N GLN A 46 -1.18 -16.54 8.33
CA GLN A 46 -0.83 -15.91 9.61
C GLN A 46 -1.88 -14.92 10.10
N ILE A 47 -2.45 -14.09 9.21
CA ILE A 47 -3.54 -13.19 9.58
C ILE A 47 -4.77 -13.99 10.01
N SER A 48 -5.12 -15.07 9.31
CA SER A 48 -6.25 -15.92 9.69
C SER A 48 -6.06 -16.59 11.06
N GLN A 49 -4.84 -16.98 11.42
CA GLN A 49 -4.53 -17.60 12.72
C GLN A 49 -4.60 -16.59 13.86
N HIS A 50 -4.06 -15.39 13.67
CA HIS A 50 -3.99 -14.38 14.75
C HIS A 50 -5.31 -13.60 14.94
N TRP A 51 -6.04 -13.34 13.84
CA TRP A 51 -7.21 -12.47 13.85
C TRP A 51 -8.53 -13.20 13.56
N GLY A 52 -8.47 -14.49 13.22
CA GLY A 52 -9.64 -15.31 12.94
C GLY A 52 -10.59 -15.40 14.13
N GLY A 53 -11.89 -15.40 13.84
CA GLY A 53 -12.95 -15.47 14.85
C GLY A 53 -13.27 -14.14 15.55
N GLN A 54 -12.49 -13.09 15.31
CA GLN A 54 -12.74 -11.75 15.84
C GLN A 54 -13.67 -10.95 14.91
N LEU A 55 -14.48 -10.06 15.50
CA LEU A 55 -15.24 -9.06 14.76
C LEU A 55 -14.51 -7.71 14.89
N ILE A 56 -13.69 -7.38 13.90
CA ILE A 56 -12.90 -6.16 13.87
C ILE A 56 -13.49 -5.12 12.91
N TYR A 57 -13.42 -3.85 13.29
CA TYR A 57 -13.75 -2.73 12.41
C TYR A 57 -12.48 -2.27 11.69
N VAL A 58 -12.47 -2.36 10.36
CA VAL A 58 -11.39 -1.82 9.52
C VAL A 58 -11.69 -0.35 9.27
N ILE A 59 -10.88 0.54 9.84
CA ILE A 59 -11.00 1.97 9.59
C ILE A 59 -10.70 2.28 8.12
N LYS A 60 -11.43 3.24 7.54
CA LYS A 60 -11.03 3.83 6.27
C LYS A 60 -9.91 4.81 6.58
N ASP A 61 -8.67 4.38 6.35
CA ASP A 61 -7.55 5.29 6.53
C ASP A 61 -7.64 6.43 5.51
N SER A 62 -7.65 7.67 6.00
CA SER A 62 -7.61 8.89 5.18
C SER A 62 -6.21 9.49 5.12
N LYS A 63 -5.27 8.97 5.92
CA LYS A 63 -3.92 9.49 6.09
C LYS A 63 -2.92 8.40 5.75
N PHE A 64 -2.64 8.26 4.46
CA PHE A 64 -1.44 7.54 4.02
C PHE A 64 -0.22 8.11 4.76
N LEU A 65 0.47 7.26 5.52
CA LEU A 65 1.74 7.59 6.15
C LEU A 65 2.83 7.33 5.12
N ALA A 66 3.52 8.39 4.71
CA ALA A 66 4.68 8.26 3.84
C ALA A 66 5.79 7.48 4.56
N ASP A 67 6.26 6.40 3.94
CA ASP A 67 7.45 5.69 4.42
C ASP A 67 8.66 6.63 4.38
N LYS A 68 9.60 6.42 5.31
CA LYS A 68 10.83 7.24 5.40
C LYS A 68 11.57 7.34 4.07
N ARG A 69 11.65 6.23 3.33
CA ARG A 69 12.26 6.16 1.99
C ARG A 69 11.55 7.04 0.98
N ASP A 70 10.21 7.03 0.98
CA ASP A 70 9.41 7.80 0.03
C ASP A 70 9.57 9.32 0.29
N VAL A 71 9.70 9.71 1.57
CA VAL A 71 10.06 11.09 1.97
C VAL A 71 11.45 11.48 1.48
N GLU A 72 12.45 10.60 1.63
CA GLU A 72 13.82 10.84 1.17
C GLU A 72 13.89 10.99 -0.36
N ILE A 73 13.25 10.08 -1.10
CA ILE A 73 13.14 10.14 -2.58
C ILE A 73 12.46 11.45 -3.01
N TYR A 74 11.37 11.84 -2.35
CA TYR A 74 10.67 13.07 -2.70
C TYR A 74 11.52 14.32 -2.46
N ARG A 75 12.28 14.36 -1.36
CA ARG A 75 13.20 15.48 -1.05
C ARG A 75 14.40 15.54 -1.98
N ALA A 76 14.89 14.40 -2.44
CA ALA A 76 16.02 14.29 -3.37
C ALA A 76 15.61 14.56 -4.83
N PHE A 77 14.32 14.66 -5.13
CA PHE A 77 13.82 14.90 -6.47
C PHE A 77 14.02 16.36 -6.90
N ASN A 78 14.67 16.56 -8.06
CA ASN A 78 14.98 17.89 -8.60
C ASN A 78 14.14 18.28 -9.83
N GLY A 79 13.14 17.46 -10.20
CA GLY A 79 12.27 17.69 -11.35
C GLY A 79 12.57 16.79 -12.55
N HIS A 80 13.80 16.31 -12.70
CA HIS A 80 14.20 15.50 -13.86
C HIS A 80 15.03 14.25 -13.53
N ASN A 81 15.54 14.10 -12.30
CA ASN A 81 16.42 12.99 -11.88
C ASN A 81 15.74 11.64 -11.58
N HIS A 82 14.63 11.30 -12.26
CA HIS A 82 13.89 10.05 -12.00
C HIS A 82 14.76 8.78 -12.18
N ALA A 83 15.59 8.77 -13.23
CA ALA A 83 16.48 7.63 -13.52
C ALA A 83 17.59 7.48 -12.49
N GLU A 84 18.12 8.59 -11.97
CA GLU A 84 19.14 8.58 -10.90
C GLU A 84 18.54 8.02 -9.60
N LEU A 85 17.36 8.51 -9.19
CA LEU A 85 16.65 8.00 -8.01
C LEU A 85 16.27 6.51 -8.16
N SER A 86 15.91 6.09 -9.37
CA SER A 86 15.65 4.68 -9.67
C SER A 86 16.87 3.80 -9.40
N GLN A 87 18.05 4.23 -9.84
CA GLN A 87 19.31 3.52 -9.62
C GLN A 87 19.75 3.55 -8.15
N GLU A 88 19.70 4.73 -7.51
CA GLU A 88 20.15 4.94 -6.13
C GLU A 88 19.35 4.09 -5.13
N TYR A 89 18.03 4.03 -5.30
CA TYR A 89 17.14 3.34 -4.35
C TYR A 89 16.79 1.91 -4.79
N GLY A 90 17.30 1.45 -5.95
CA GLY A 90 17.01 0.12 -6.48
C GLY A 90 15.53 -0.10 -6.82
N LEU A 91 14.85 0.96 -7.26
CA LEU A 91 13.42 0.95 -7.56
C LEU A 91 13.19 1.10 -9.05
N SER A 92 12.10 0.53 -9.57
CA SER A 92 11.75 0.73 -10.98
C SER A 92 11.35 2.18 -11.25
N LEU A 93 11.65 2.67 -12.45
CA LEU A 93 11.28 4.03 -12.86
C LEU A 93 9.77 4.33 -12.67
N PRO A 94 8.83 3.43 -13.02
CA PRO A 94 7.41 3.63 -12.73
C PRO A 94 7.08 3.71 -11.25
N TYR A 95 7.84 3.02 -10.38
CA TYR A 95 7.67 3.10 -8.93
C TYR A 95 8.11 4.46 -8.39
N ILE A 96 9.22 5.01 -8.88
CA ILE A 96 9.66 6.39 -8.58
C ILE A 96 8.55 7.39 -8.95
N TYR A 97 8.02 7.35 -10.18
CA TYR A 97 6.90 8.22 -10.56
C TYR A 97 5.70 8.12 -9.63
N ARG A 98 5.34 6.91 -9.21
CA ARG A 98 4.25 6.69 -8.25
C ARG A 98 4.54 7.29 -6.88
N ILE A 99 5.77 7.15 -6.37
CA ILE A 99 6.18 7.79 -5.10
C ILE A 99 6.01 9.30 -5.22
N LEU A 100 6.59 9.92 -6.25
CA LEU A 100 6.57 11.37 -6.42
C LEU A 100 5.15 11.91 -6.54
N LYS A 101 4.30 11.24 -7.32
CA LYS A 101 2.88 11.61 -7.45
C LYS A 101 2.18 11.55 -6.10
N ARG A 102 2.30 10.41 -5.38
CA ARG A 102 1.67 10.21 -4.06
C ARG A 102 2.13 11.27 -3.06
N MET A 103 3.43 11.53 -2.98
CA MET A 103 4.03 12.52 -2.07
C MET A 103 3.56 13.95 -2.39
N SER A 104 3.46 14.32 -3.67
CA SER A 104 2.93 15.63 -4.06
C SER A 104 1.47 15.83 -3.65
N GLU A 105 0.65 14.78 -3.71
CA GLU A 105 -0.76 14.84 -3.31
C GLU A 105 -0.90 15.01 -1.79
N ILE A 106 -0.01 14.41 -1.02
CA ILE A 106 0.06 14.55 0.44
C ILE A 106 0.46 15.97 0.82
N GLU A 107 1.56 16.48 0.24
CA GLU A 107 2.04 17.84 0.51
C GLU A 107 0.97 18.87 0.13
N ARG A 108 0.30 18.70 -1.02
CA ARG A 108 -0.81 19.58 -1.43
C ARG A 108 -1.97 19.55 -0.43
N LYS A 109 -2.35 18.38 0.08
CA LYS A 109 -3.42 18.26 1.08
C LYS A 109 -3.04 18.86 2.44
N GLN A 110 -1.76 18.81 2.81
CA GLN A 110 -1.26 19.40 4.06
C GLN A 110 -1.14 20.92 3.97
N ASN A 111 -0.72 21.44 2.82
CA ASN A 111 -0.50 22.88 2.58
C ASN A 111 -1.75 23.63 2.13
N GLN A 112 -2.81 22.92 1.73
CA GLN A 112 -4.10 23.54 1.43
C GLN A 112 -4.78 23.93 2.75
N TYR A 113 -4.54 25.17 3.20
CA TYR A 113 -5.40 25.84 4.19
C TYR A 113 -6.84 25.83 3.69
N ASP A 114 -7.80 25.62 4.59
CA ASP A 114 -9.21 25.66 4.22
C ASP A 114 -9.53 27.07 3.72
N LEU A 115 -10.00 27.16 2.47
CA LEU A 115 -10.22 28.45 1.80
C LEU A 115 -11.42 29.20 2.42
N PHE A 116 -12.14 28.56 3.35
CA PHE A 116 -13.40 29.02 3.92
C PHE A 116 -13.42 29.08 5.47
N ASP A 117 -12.27 28.98 6.13
CA ASP A 117 -12.21 29.19 7.59
C ASP A 117 -12.19 30.70 7.93
N TYR A 118 -13.34 31.36 7.79
CA TYR A 118 -13.64 32.64 8.42
C TYR A 118 -15.06 32.58 9.02
N GLU A 119 -15.15 32.33 10.33
CA GLU A 119 -16.26 32.78 11.18
C GLU A 119 -15.77 33.90 12.10
#